data_AF-A0A534NSR8-F1
#
_entry.id   AF-A0A534NSR8-F1
#
_cell.length_a   1.000
_cell.length_b   1.000
_cell.length_c   1.000
_cell.angle_alpha   90.00
_cell.angle_beta   90.00
_cell.angle_gamma   90.00
#
_symmetry.space_group_name_H-M   'P 1'
#
loop_
_entity.id
_entity.type
_entity.pdbx_description
1 polymer ?
#
loop_
_entity_poly.entity_id
_entity_poly.type
_entity_poly.pdbx_seq_one_letter_code
_entity_poly.pdbx_strand_id
1 'polypeptide(L)'
;MNPRARSFLPLPCAALLAAACASTSSNSGGPAATTAQAPAKNAAGPSASGLDLEGMDRSVKPGDDFFRFANGGWYDRTEIPPDRAVFGMFSILTELTAKRTADLIAEASKGDAPEGSEARQIGDAYASFLDEDRIARLELGPLRPTFRAVQAIGDQKALSRYLGGQLRADMDVLNAGRLFTDNLFGLWVAQDLDEPSKYSPFLLQGGLAMPDREYYLNPSQRMADLRARYTPHVAAMLKLAGVVDANAKAAPIVELERQIATVHASRTESSEV
;
A
#
# COMPACT_ATOMS: atom_id res chain seq x y z
N MET A 1 -31.08 -36.27 28.40
CA MET A 1 -32.44 -36.25 28.98
C MET A 1 -32.54 -35.05 29.91
N ASN A 2 -33.25 -34.01 29.46
CA ASN A 2 -33.67 -32.83 30.22
C ASN A 2 -34.86 -33.23 31.14
N PRO A 3 -35.49 -32.37 31.98
CA PRO A 3 -35.11 -31.01 32.43
C PRO A 3 -35.41 -30.75 33.92
N ARG A 4 -34.87 -29.66 34.50
CA ARG A 4 -35.69 -28.76 35.35
C ARG A 4 -35.25 -27.31 35.17
N ALA A 5 -36.18 -26.56 34.57
CA ALA A 5 -36.18 -25.13 34.37
C ALA A 5 -36.46 -24.37 35.67
N ARG A 6 -35.95 -23.13 35.76
CA ARG A 6 -36.67 -22.01 36.40
C ARG A 6 -36.35 -20.71 35.67
N SER A 7 -37.34 -20.27 34.91
CA SER A 7 -37.48 -18.94 34.32
C SER A 7 -38.04 -17.99 35.36
N PHE A 8 -37.54 -16.76 35.45
CA PHE A 8 -38.29 -15.60 35.95
C PHE A 8 -37.77 -14.31 35.28
N LEU A 9 -38.55 -13.83 34.31
CA LEU A 9 -38.83 -12.41 34.00
C LEU A 9 -40.35 -12.24 34.30
N PRO A 10 -40.99 -11.04 34.33
CA PRO A 10 -40.51 -9.68 33.99
C PRO A 10 -40.98 -8.57 34.98
N LEU A 11 -40.50 -7.33 34.83
CA LEU A 11 -41.36 -6.14 34.64
C LEU A 11 -40.50 -4.85 34.45
N PRO A 12 -41.01 -3.85 33.71
CA PRO A 12 -40.26 -2.72 33.18
C PRO A 12 -40.40 -1.46 34.05
N CYS A 13 -39.47 -0.52 33.90
CA CYS A 13 -39.72 0.88 34.22
C CYS A 13 -39.03 1.78 33.21
N ALA A 14 -39.87 2.46 32.43
CA ALA A 14 -39.51 3.58 31.60
C ALA A 14 -39.15 4.80 32.47
N ALA A 15 -38.16 5.56 32.04
CA ALA A 15 -38.04 6.97 32.40
C ALA A 15 -37.39 7.72 31.24
N LEU A 16 -38.23 8.48 30.52
CA LEU A 16 -37.80 9.60 29.70
C LEU A 16 -37.15 10.66 30.60
N LEU A 17 -36.02 11.22 30.15
CA LEU A 17 -35.71 12.62 30.44
C LEU A 17 -35.03 13.24 29.22
N ALA A 18 -35.83 14.05 28.53
CA ALA A 18 -35.37 15.05 27.60
C ALA A 18 -34.77 16.21 28.39
N ALA A 19 -33.54 16.61 28.05
CA ALA A 19 -33.00 17.92 28.40
C ALA A 19 -32.48 18.55 27.11
N ALA A 20 -33.32 19.41 26.52
CA ALA A 20 -32.92 20.35 25.49
C ALA A 20 -32.24 21.55 26.15
N CYS A 21 -31.02 21.87 25.71
CA CYS A 21 -30.44 23.20 25.87
C CYS A 21 -29.72 23.53 24.56
N ALA A 22 -30.36 24.40 23.78
CA ALA A 22 -29.79 25.02 22.60
C ALA A 22 -28.84 26.15 23.03
N SER A 23 -27.68 26.24 22.39
CA SER A 23 -26.94 27.50 22.22
C SER A 23 -25.95 27.38 21.05
N THR A 24 -26.31 28.03 19.95
CA THR A 24 -25.43 28.76 19.01
C THR A 24 -24.15 28.07 18.51
N SER A 25 -24.26 27.47 17.31
CA SER A 25 -23.11 27.08 16.50
C SER A 25 -22.48 28.31 15.84
N SER A 26 -21.31 28.71 16.33
CA SER A 26 -20.38 29.58 15.60
C SER A 26 -19.70 28.77 14.49
N ASN A 27 -19.87 29.25 13.27
CA ASN A 27 -19.31 28.70 12.04
C ASN A 27 -17.80 28.97 11.97
N SER A 28 -16.97 27.94 12.13
CA SER A 28 -15.54 27.98 11.79
C SER A 28 -15.21 26.77 10.93
N GLY A 29 -15.01 27.01 9.64
CA GLY A 29 -14.65 25.99 8.65
C GLY A 29 -13.29 25.36 8.96
N GLY A 30 -13.31 24.12 9.42
CA GLY A 30 -12.21 23.17 9.31
C GLY A 30 -12.39 22.28 8.07
N PRO A 31 -11.29 21.69 7.53
CA PRO A 31 -11.36 20.87 6.33
C PRO A 31 -12.30 19.68 6.58
N ALA A 32 -13.22 19.47 5.63
CA ALA A 32 -14.22 18.42 5.68
C ALA A 32 -13.53 17.07 5.92
N ALA A 33 -13.79 16.47 7.07
CA ALA A 33 -13.49 15.07 7.29
C ALA A 33 -14.30 14.27 6.27
N THR A 34 -13.61 13.71 5.27
CA THR A 34 -14.18 12.74 4.34
C THR A 34 -14.60 11.54 5.17
N THR A 35 -15.87 11.48 5.54
CA THR A 35 -16.48 10.26 6.07
C THR A 35 -16.24 9.15 5.07
N ALA A 36 -15.45 8.14 5.47
CA ALA A 36 -15.29 6.90 4.73
C ALA A 36 -16.68 6.38 4.36
N GLN A 37 -16.99 6.40 3.07
CA GLN A 37 -18.27 5.94 2.58
C GLN A 37 -18.34 4.44 2.85
N ALA A 38 -19.37 4.01 3.58
CA ALA A 38 -19.59 2.61 3.89
C ALA A 38 -19.54 1.79 2.58
N PRO A 39 -18.91 0.60 2.58
CA PRO A 39 -18.82 -0.22 1.37
C PRO A 39 -20.22 -0.43 0.82
N ALA A 40 -20.36 -0.28 -0.50
CA ALA A 40 -21.59 -0.53 -1.21
C ALA A 40 -22.16 -1.89 -0.74
N LYS A 41 -23.43 -1.89 -0.30
CA LYS A 41 -24.17 -3.11 0.03
C LYS A 41 -24.26 -3.99 -1.24
N ASN A 42 -23.30 -4.87 -1.44
CA ASN A 42 -23.35 -5.92 -2.45
C ASN A 42 -22.92 -7.23 -1.81
N ALA A 43 -23.90 -7.91 -1.21
CA ALA A 43 -23.94 -9.36 -1.13
C ALA A 43 -25.41 -9.76 -0.94
N ALA A 44 -26.14 -9.90 -2.04
CA ALA A 44 -27.13 -10.98 -2.05
C ALA A 44 -26.35 -12.25 -1.68
N GLY A 45 -26.85 -13.02 -0.70
CA GLY A 45 -26.19 -14.25 -0.27
C GLY A 45 -25.88 -15.15 -1.46
N PRO A 46 -24.88 -16.04 -1.37
CA PRO A 46 -24.49 -16.87 -2.50
C PRO A 46 -25.72 -17.59 -3.06
N SER A 47 -25.94 -17.45 -4.37
CA SER A 47 -26.93 -18.26 -5.06
C SER A 47 -26.62 -19.75 -4.82
N ALA A 48 -27.60 -20.63 -4.99
CA ALA A 48 -27.38 -22.07 -4.83
C ALA A 48 -26.22 -22.61 -5.72
N SER A 49 -25.88 -21.91 -6.80
CA SER A 49 -24.76 -22.24 -7.68
C SER A 49 -23.43 -21.57 -7.31
N GLY A 50 -23.40 -20.67 -6.32
CA GLY A 50 -22.22 -19.89 -5.97
C GLY A 50 -21.85 -18.80 -6.99
N LEU A 51 -22.76 -18.47 -7.91
CA LEU A 51 -22.55 -17.47 -8.96
C LEU A 51 -23.32 -16.18 -8.65
N ASP A 52 -22.70 -15.03 -8.91
CA ASP A 52 -23.39 -13.73 -8.88
C ASP A 52 -24.20 -13.55 -10.17
N LEU A 53 -25.40 -14.13 -10.19
CA LEU A 53 -26.31 -14.02 -11.32
C LEU A 53 -26.90 -12.61 -11.48
N GLU A 54 -26.86 -11.78 -10.43
CA GLU A 54 -27.31 -10.38 -10.44
C GLU A 54 -26.21 -9.43 -10.97
N GLY A 55 -24.95 -9.86 -10.91
CA GLY A 55 -23.79 -9.20 -11.53
C GLY A 55 -23.73 -9.31 -13.05
N MET A 56 -24.45 -10.26 -13.63
CA MET A 56 -24.45 -10.51 -15.07
C MET A 56 -25.29 -9.49 -15.84
N ASP A 57 -24.83 -9.15 -17.05
CA ASP A 57 -25.67 -8.47 -18.05
C ASP A 57 -26.11 -9.48 -19.12
N ARG A 58 -27.33 -10.01 -18.94
CA ARG A 58 -27.91 -11.01 -19.86
C ARG A 58 -28.42 -10.41 -21.17
N SER A 59 -28.34 -9.09 -21.36
CA SER A 59 -28.64 -8.46 -22.65
C SER A 59 -27.50 -8.63 -23.65
N VAL A 60 -26.27 -8.84 -23.17
CA VAL A 60 -25.09 -9.12 -23.99
C VAL A 60 -25.01 -10.63 -24.26
N LYS A 61 -24.75 -11.03 -25.51
CA LYS A 61 -24.52 -12.44 -25.81
C LYS A 61 -23.12 -12.86 -25.34
N PRO A 62 -22.97 -14.03 -24.70
CA PRO A 62 -21.68 -14.48 -24.17
C PRO A 62 -20.58 -14.65 -25.23
N GLY A 63 -20.95 -14.91 -26.49
CA GLY A 63 -20.00 -15.04 -27.61
C GLY A 63 -19.52 -13.70 -28.18
N ASP A 64 -20.22 -12.60 -27.91
CA ASP A 64 -19.87 -11.27 -28.42
C ASP A 64 -18.89 -10.58 -27.44
N ASP A 65 -19.22 -10.60 -26.14
CA ASP A 65 -18.35 -10.12 -25.06
C ASP A 65 -18.67 -10.88 -23.76
N PHE A 66 -17.86 -11.88 -23.45
CA PHE A 66 -18.07 -12.69 -22.26
C PHE A 66 -17.84 -11.89 -20.96
N PHE A 67 -16.95 -10.89 -20.97
CA PHE A 67 -16.69 -10.06 -19.80
C PHE A 67 -17.92 -9.23 -19.44
N ARG A 68 -18.53 -8.56 -20.43
CA ARG A 68 -19.77 -7.80 -20.23
C ARG A 68 -20.95 -8.70 -19.91
N PHE A 69 -21.09 -9.87 -20.56
CA PHE A 69 -22.13 -10.83 -20.18
C PHE A 69 -22.03 -11.26 -18.70
N ALA A 70 -20.84 -11.66 -18.26
CA ALA A 70 -20.65 -12.20 -16.92
C ALA A 70 -20.61 -11.13 -15.81
N ASN A 71 -20.08 -9.93 -16.11
CA ASN A 71 -19.78 -8.91 -15.09
C ASN A 71 -20.47 -7.56 -15.36
N GLY A 72 -21.17 -7.37 -16.48
CA GLY A 72 -21.62 -6.05 -16.95
C GLY A 72 -22.49 -5.32 -15.94
N GLY A 73 -23.44 -6.03 -15.31
CA GLY A 73 -24.27 -5.48 -14.25
C GLY A 73 -23.44 -5.00 -13.05
N TRP A 74 -22.40 -5.74 -12.65
CA TRP A 74 -21.51 -5.34 -11.56
C TRP A 74 -20.59 -4.18 -11.97
N TYR A 75 -20.06 -4.24 -13.18
CA TYR A 75 -19.17 -3.23 -13.75
C TYR A 75 -19.85 -1.87 -13.85
N ASP A 76 -21.10 -1.83 -14.30
CA ASP A 76 -21.82 -0.56 -14.51
C ASP A 76 -22.26 0.11 -13.20
N ARG A 77 -22.46 -0.67 -12.12
CA ARG A 77 -22.93 -0.16 -10.81
C ARG A 77 -21.82 0.09 -9.79
N THR A 78 -20.61 -0.42 -10.04
CA THR A 78 -19.54 -0.37 -9.05
C THR A 78 -18.57 0.75 -9.34
N GLU A 79 -18.52 1.71 -8.43
CA GLU A 79 -17.54 2.80 -8.47
C GLU A 79 -16.22 2.34 -7.83
N ILE A 80 -15.10 2.78 -8.38
CA ILE A 80 -13.79 2.61 -7.76
C ILE A 80 -13.71 3.60 -6.58
N PRO A 81 -13.52 3.12 -5.33
CA PRO A 81 -13.37 4.01 -4.18
C PRO A 81 -12.24 5.04 -4.39
N PRO A 82 -12.36 6.27 -3.86
CA PRO A 82 -11.42 7.36 -4.13
C PRO A 82 -10.00 7.08 -3.62
N ASP A 83 -9.82 6.16 -2.67
CA ASP A 83 -8.54 5.72 -2.14
C ASP A 83 -7.96 4.48 -2.86
N ARG A 84 -8.52 4.14 -4.04
CA ARG A 84 -8.13 2.98 -4.83
C ARG A 84 -7.93 3.37 -6.31
N ALA A 85 -6.94 2.75 -6.95
CA ALA A 85 -6.75 2.84 -8.39
C ALA A 85 -7.51 1.73 -9.15
N VAL A 86 -7.80 0.62 -8.49
CA VAL A 86 -8.48 -0.57 -9.03
C VAL A 86 -9.41 -1.14 -7.97
N PHE A 87 -10.60 -1.58 -8.38
CA PHE A 87 -11.56 -2.23 -7.50
C PHE A 87 -12.22 -3.42 -8.18
N GLY A 88 -12.35 -4.52 -7.43
CA GLY A 88 -12.87 -5.80 -7.92
C GLY A 88 -12.89 -6.86 -6.84
N MET A 89 -13.18 -8.11 -7.21
CA MET A 89 -13.28 -9.24 -6.26
C MET A 89 -12.03 -9.40 -5.39
N PHE A 90 -10.83 -9.27 -5.97
CA PHE A 90 -9.59 -9.36 -5.21
C PHE A 90 -9.43 -8.20 -4.22
N SER A 91 -9.80 -6.97 -4.60
CA SER A 91 -9.80 -5.83 -3.68
C SER A 91 -10.74 -6.05 -2.49
N ILE A 92 -11.94 -6.58 -2.75
CA ILE A 92 -12.93 -6.91 -1.71
C ILE A 92 -12.37 -7.99 -0.77
N LEU A 93 -11.73 -9.03 -1.31
CA LEU A 93 -11.12 -10.09 -0.52
C LEU A 93 -9.94 -9.57 0.32
N THR A 94 -9.09 -8.72 -0.25
CA THR A 94 -8.00 -8.05 0.46
C THR A 94 -8.53 -7.21 1.61
N GLU A 95 -9.59 -6.42 1.40
CA GLU A 95 -10.20 -5.59 2.45
C GLU A 95 -10.79 -6.44 3.59
N LEU A 96 -11.55 -7.48 3.25
CA LEU A 96 -12.11 -8.40 4.23
C LEU A 96 -11.01 -9.08 5.06
N THR A 97 -9.94 -9.49 4.40
CA THR A 97 -8.79 -10.14 5.04
C THR A 97 -8.06 -9.16 5.94
N ALA A 98 -7.75 -7.95 5.45
CA ALA A 98 -7.11 -6.90 6.22
C ALA A 98 -7.91 -6.54 7.47
N LYS A 99 -9.24 -6.41 7.36
CA LYS A 99 -10.13 -6.17 8.50
C LYS A 99 -10.03 -7.29 9.53
N ARG A 100 -10.17 -8.56 9.10
CA ARG A 100 -10.08 -9.71 10.01
C ARG A 100 -8.72 -9.82 10.68
N THR A 101 -7.64 -9.55 9.95
CA THR A 101 -6.29 -9.52 10.50
C THR A 101 -6.13 -8.40 11.53
N ALA A 102 -6.63 -7.20 11.24
CA ALA A 102 -6.63 -6.09 12.20
C ALA A 102 -7.43 -6.43 13.46
N ASP A 103 -8.59 -7.06 13.33
CA ASP A 103 -9.40 -7.51 14.47
C ASP A 103 -8.65 -8.55 15.33
N LEU A 104 -7.96 -9.50 14.70
CA LEU A 104 -7.12 -10.50 15.39
C LEU A 104 -5.94 -9.85 16.12
N ILE A 105 -5.26 -8.91 15.49
CA ILE A 105 -4.15 -8.17 16.11
C ILE A 105 -4.67 -7.37 17.31
N ALA A 106 -5.79 -6.66 17.15
CA ALA A 106 -6.40 -5.88 18.21
C ALA A 106 -6.83 -6.77 19.39
N GLU A 107 -7.41 -7.95 19.13
CA GLU A 107 -7.77 -8.90 20.19
C GLU A 107 -6.54 -9.46 20.90
N ALA A 108 -5.51 -9.89 20.15
CA ALA A 108 -4.26 -10.38 20.71
C ALA A 108 -3.56 -9.32 21.58
N SER A 109 -3.72 -8.04 21.24
CA SER A 109 -3.12 -6.91 21.95
C SER A 109 -3.86 -6.52 23.24
N LYS A 110 -5.05 -7.06 23.51
CA LYS A 110 -5.80 -6.79 24.76
C LYS A 110 -5.26 -7.59 25.96
N GLY A 111 -4.54 -8.68 25.71
CA GLY A 111 -3.96 -9.50 26.77
C GLY A 111 -2.61 -8.97 27.25
N ASP A 112 -2.24 -9.31 28.48
CA ASP A 112 -0.87 -9.10 28.99
C ASP A 112 0.05 -10.18 28.41
N ALA A 113 0.34 -10.08 27.11
CA ALA A 113 1.32 -10.93 26.45
C ALA A 113 2.72 -10.68 27.07
N PRO A 114 3.49 -11.74 27.41
CA PRO A 114 4.83 -11.59 27.97
C PRO A 114 5.74 -10.77 27.06
N GLU A 115 6.63 -9.98 27.67
CA GLU A 115 7.68 -9.26 26.95
C GLU A 115 8.51 -10.22 26.09
N GLY A 116 8.80 -9.82 24.84
CA GLY A 116 9.54 -10.63 23.88
C GLY A 116 8.74 -11.74 23.18
N SER A 117 7.47 -11.98 23.57
CA SER A 117 6.60 -12.92 22.85
C SER A 117 6.18 -12.37 21.47
N GLU A 118 5.89 -13.28 20.53
CA GLU A 118 5.41 -12.90 19.19
C GLU A 118 4.13 -12.06 19.24
N ALA A 119 3.18 -12.45 20.11
CA ALA A 119 1.94 -11.70 20.31
C ALA A 119 2.21 -10.26 20.76
N ARG A 120 3.18 -10.06 21.67
CA ARG A 120 3.58 -8.72 22.12
C ARG A 120 4.23 -7.92 20.99
N GLN A 121 5.13 -8.53 20.24
CA GLN A 121 5.80 -7.88 19.10
C GLN A 121 4.80 -7.43 18.03
N ILE A 122 3.83 -8.29 17.68
CA ILE A 122 2.78 -7.97 16.70
C ILE A 122 1.92 -6.81 17.19
N GLY A 123 1.47 -6.85 18.45
CA GLY A 123 0.65 -5.79 19.03
C GLY A 123 1.39 -4.45 19.13
N ASP A 124 2.62 -4.45 19.63
CA ASP A 124 3.44 -3.24 19.75
C ASP A 124 3.79 -2.66 18.36
N ALA A 125 4.10 -3.50 17.36
CA ALA A 125 4.34 -3.04 16.00
C ALA A 125 3.09 -2.39 15.40
N TYR A 126 1.92 -3.00 15.55
CA TYR A 126 0.65 -2.46 15.05
C TYR A 126 0.28 -1.14 15.74
N ALA A 127 0.41 -1.08 17.07
CA ALA A 127 0.18 0.13 17.84
C ALA A 127 1.15 1.26 17.43
N SER A 128 2.42 0.93 17.17
CA SER A 128 3.42 1.92 16.74
C SER A 128 3.09 2.54 15.38
N PHE A 129 2.47 1.79 14.48
CA PHE A 129 2.05 2.27 13.16
C PHE A 129 0.83 3.19 13.24
N LEU A 130 -0.10 2.91 14.16
CA LEU A 130 -1.33 3.70 14.34
C LEU A 130 -1.17 4.95 15.21
N ASP A 131 -0.05 5.11 15.94
CA ASP A 131 0.21 6.26 16.80
C ASP A 131 0.65 7.50 15.98
N GLU A 132 -0.30 8.06 15.22
CA GLU A 132 -0.09 9.25 14.37
C GLU A 132 0.43 10.45 15.18
N ASP A 133 -0.05 10.62 16.41
CA ASP A 133 0.39 11.69 17.31
C ASP A 133 1.87 11.58 17.65
N ARG A 134 2.36 10.36 17.93
CA ARG A 134 3.79 10.13 18.15
C ARG A 134 4.59 10.31 16.87
N ILE A 135 4.10 9.82 15.74
CA ILE A 135 4.76 10.00 14.43
C ILE A 135 4.92 11.50 14.13
N ALA A 136 3.86 12.29 14.32
CA ALA A 136 3.88 13.74 14.13
C ALA A 136 4.87 14.45 15.06
N ARG A 137 4.93 14.07 16.35
CA ARG A 137 5.89 14.64 17.31
C ARG A 137 7.35 14.30 17.00
N LEU A 138 7.62 13.13 16.43
CA LEU A 138 8.98 12.68 16.13
C LEU A 138 9.57 13.39 14.91
N GLU A 139 8.72 13.88 14.01
CA GLU A 139 9.11 14.54 12.76
C GLU A 139 10.22 13.76 12.02
N LEU A 140 11.27 14.44 11.56
CA LEU A 140 12.42 13.83 10.90
C LEU A 140 13.43 13.19 11.86
N GLY A 141 13.19 13.21 13.18
CA GLY A 141 14.11 12.72 14.20
C GLY A 141 14.69 11.33 13.90
N PRO A 142 13.84 10.32 13.64
CA PRO A 142 14.29 8.96 13.29
C PRO A 142 15.12 8.86 12.01
N LEU A 143 14.98 9.80 11.06
CA LEU A 143 15.71 9.80 9.78
C LEU A 143 17.06 10.54 9.83
N ARG A 144 17.31 11.34 10.88
CA ARG A 144 18.54 12.13 11.00
C ARG A 144 19.84 11.31 10.89
N PRO A 145 19.96 10.10 11.48
CA PRO A 145 21.16 9.28 11.31
C PRO A 145 21.44 8.93 9.85
N THR A 146 20.40 8.59 9.08
CA THR A 146 20.50 8.28 7.64
C THR A 146 20.95 9.52 6.86
N PHE A 147 20.35 10.68 7.11
CA PHE A 147 20.75 11.92 6.44
C PHE A 147 22.20 12.30 6.73
N ARG A 148 22.67 12.12 7.97
CA ARG A 148 24.08 12.34 8.33
C ARG A 148 25.01 11.37 7.60
N ALA A 149 24.63 10.09 7.49
CA ALA A 149 25.42 9.10 6.76
C ALA A 149 25.58 9.47 5.29
N VAL A 150 24.50 9.94 4.63
CA VAL A 150 24.55 10.42 3.24
C VAL A 150 25.41 11.68 3.10
N GLN A 151 25.27 12.65 4.01
CA GLN A 151 26.06 13.90 3.98
C GLN A 151 27.56 13.67 4.21
N ALA A 152 27.93 12.59 4.91
CA ALA A 152 29.31 12.23 5.16
C ALA A 152 30.01 11.56 3.95
N ILE A 153 29.28 11.31 2.86
CA ILE A 153 29.85 10.75 1.61
C ILE A 153 30.66 11.86 0.92
N GLY A 154 31.98 11.85 1.12
CA GLY A 154 32.90 12.81 0.53
C GLY A 154 33.64 12.32 -0.72
N ASP A 155 33.62 11.02 -0.99
CA ASP A 155 34.35 10.42 -2.10
C ASP A 155 33.65 9.15 -2.65
N GLN A 156 34.17 8.64 -3.78
CA GLN A 156 33.64 7.46 -4.46
C GLN A 156 33.73 6.20 -3.59
N LYS A 157 34.76 6.06 -2.74
CA LYS A 157 34.93 4.88 -1.88
C LYS A 157 33.88 4.86 -0.77
N ALA A 158 33.60 6.03 -0.19
CA ALA A 158 32.53 6.23 0.78
C ALA A 158 31.16 5.97 0.13
N LEU A 159 30.95 6.42 -1.10
CA LEU A 159 29.72 6.15 -1.86
C LEU A 159 29.52 4.65 -2.08
N SER A 160 30.52 3.94 -2.61
CA SER A 160 30.45 2.49 -2.83
C SER A 160 30.21 1.73 -1.52
N ARG A 161 30.85 2.15 -0.43
CA ARG A 161 30.59 1.55 0.90
C ARG A 161 29.17 1.79 1.37
N TYR A 162 28.65 3.01 1.19
CA TYR A 162 27.28 3.33 1.57
C TYR A 162 26.29 2.47 0.78
N LEU A 163 26.42 2.45 -0.56
CA LEU A 163 25.55 1.64 -1.44
C LEU A 163 25.60 0.15 -1.09
N GLY A 164 26.80 -0.42 -0.92
CA GLY A 164 26.95 -1.83 -0.52
C GLY A 164 26.39 -2.13 0.86
N GLY A 165 26.50 -1.19 1.82
CA GLY A 165 25.94 -1.33 3.16
C GLY A 165 24.42 -1.17 3.22
N GLN A 166 23.80 -0.55 2.21
CA GLN A 166 22.35 -0.46 2.07
C GLN A 166 21.74 -1.61 1.25
N LEU A 167 22.56 -2.47 0.62
CA LEU A 167 22.05 -3.57 -0.20
C LEU A 167 21.20 -4.53 0.65
N ARG A 168 19.99 -4.84 0.18
CA ARG A 168 19.06 -5.76 0.83
C ARG A 168 18.63 -6.83 -0.15
N ALA A 169 18.41 -8.04 0.35
CA ALA A 169 17.73 -9.10 -0.40
C ALA A 169 16.23 -8.78 -0.49
N ASP A 170 15.90 -7.76 -1.28
CA ASP A 170 14.55 -7.21 -1.40
C ASP A 170 13.86 -7.62 -2.70
N MET A 171 14.57 -8.20 -3.67
CA MET A 171 13.98 -8.62 -4.95
C MET A 171 13.57 -10.09 -4.90
N ASP A 172 12.58 -10.45 -5.71
CA ASP A 172 12.16 -11.84 -5.91
C ASP A 172 11.54 -12.01 -7.30
N VAL A 173 12.41 -12.33 -8.26
CA VAL A 173 12.10 -12.31 -9.69
C VAL A 173 11.12 -13.40 -10.07
N LEU A 174 11.31 -14.62 -9.55
CA LEU A 174 10.55 -15.79 -10.00
C LEU A 174 9.31 -16.08 -9.16
N ASN A 175 9.36 -15.89 -7.84
CA ASN A 175 8.25 -16.34 -7.00
C ASN A 175 7.23 -15.22 -6.79
N ALA A 176 7.68 -14.02 -6.42
CA ALA A 176 6.80 -12.88 -6.18
C ALA A 176 6.68 -11.91 -7.38
N GLY A 177 7.48 -12.08 -8.43
CA GLY A 177 7.55 -11.15 -9.56
C GLY A 177 7.99 -9.74 -9.14
N ARG A 178 8.72 -9.62 -8.02
CA ARG A 178 9.18 -8.35 -7.43
C ARG A 178 10.49 -7.93 -8.09
N LEU A 179 10.33 -7.12 -9.14
CA LEU A 179 11.41 -6.57 -9.98
C LEU A 179 11.79 -5.12 -9.62
N PHE A 180 11.20 -4.57 -8.56
CA PHE A 180 11.34 -3.16 -8.20
C PHE A 180 11.98 -3.00 -6.82
N THR A 181 13.09 -2.27 -6.75
CA THR A 181 13.78 -1.85 -5.53
C THR A 181 13.94 -0.32 -5.51
N ASP A 182 13.86 0.27 -4.30
CA ASP A 182 14.20 1.67 -4.06
C ASP A 182 15.73 1.90 -3.99
N ASN A 183 16.53 0.83 -3.96
CA ASN A 183 17.98 0.89 -3.96
C ASN A 183 18.54 0.97 -5.39
N LEU A 184 19.77 1.47 -5.56
CA LEU A 184 20.43 1.51 -6.87
C LEU A 184 20.59 0.11 -7.50
N PHE A 185 20.76 -0.91 -6.66
CA PHE A 185 20.80 -2.31 -7.05
C PHE A 185 19.89 -3.12 -6.15
N GLY A 186 19.14 -4.04 -6.75
CA GLY A 186 18.35 -5.03 -6.02
C GLY A 186 19.15 -6.31 -5.84
N LEU A 187 18.93 -7.01 -4.74
CA LEU A 187 19.51 -8.34 -4.52
C LEU A 187 18.38 -9.35 -4.41
N TRP A 188 18.50 -10.45 -5.16
CA TRP A 188 17.65 -11.62 -5.02
C TRP A 188 18.54 -12.79 -4.61
N VAL A 189 18.22 -13.44 -3.49
CA VAL A 189 18.92 -14.63 -3.03
C VAL A 189 17.97 -15.81 -3.21
N ALA A 190 18.30 -16.69 -4.14
CA ALA A 190 17.48 -17.83 -4.52
C ALA A 190 18.34 -19.05 -4.81
N GLN A 191 17.70 -20.18 -5.08
CA GLN A 191 18.41 -21.35 -5.59
C GLN A 191 19.15 -20.97 -6.87
N ASP A 192 20.39 -21.44 -6.99
CA ASP A 192 21.18 -21.22 -8.19
C ASP A 192 20.48 -21.84 -9.41
N LEU A 193 20.50 -21.13 -10.54
CA LEU A 193 19.78 -21.54 -11.75
C LEU A 193 20.47 -22.73 -12.45
N ASP A 194 21.78 -22.88 -12.28
CA ASP A 194 22.59 -23.97 -12.83
C ASP A 194 22.88 -25.08 -11.79
N GLU A 195 22.98 -24.71 -10.51
CA GLU A 195 23.22 -25.63 -9.38
C GLU A 195 22.14 -25.56 -8.27
N PRO A 196 20.89 -26.06 -8.49
CA PRO A 196 19.74 -25.82 -7.60
C PRO A 196 19.88 -26.29 -6.14
N SER A 197 20.91 -27.10 -5.84
CA SER A 197 21.25 -27.52 -4.48
C SER A 197 21.87 -26.41 -3.61
N LYS A 198 22.21 -25.25 -4.19
CA LYS A 198 22.87 -24.12 -3.53
C LYS A 198 22.02 -22.86 -3.69
N TYR A 199 22.22 -21.90 -2.79
CA TYR A 199 21.73 -20.55 -2.96
C TYR A 199 22.80 -19.65 -3.59
N SER A 200 22.38 -18.80 -4.51
CA SER A 200 23.22 -17.79 -5.15
C SER A 200 22.60 -16.39 -5.06
N PRO A 201 23.45 -15.35 -4.96
CA PRO A 201 23.01 -13.97 -5.07
C PRO A 201 22.90 -13.54 -6.54
N PHE A 202 21.77 -12.93 -6.90
CA PHE A 202 21.52 -12.32 -8.20
C PHE A 202 21.38 -10.80 -8.01
N LEU A 203 22.27 -10.04 -8.65
CA LEU A 203 22.23 -8.59 -8.62
C LEU A 203 21.34 -8.07 -9.76
N LEU A 204 20.38 -7.23 -9.42
CA LEU A 204 19.32 -6.77 -10.32
C LEU A 204 19.33 -5.24 -10.45
N GLN A 205 18.79 -4.74 -11.57
CA GLN A 205 18.69 -3.32 -11.83
C GLN A 205 17.75 -2.62 -10.83
N GLY A 206 18.12 -1.43 -10.39
CA GLY A 206 17.35 -0.61 -9.46
C GLY A 206 17.54 0.89 -9.72
N GLY A 207 17.16 1.71 -8.74
CA GLY A 207 17.46 3.15 -8.72
C GLY A 207 16.48 4.02 -9.51
N LEU A 208 15.29 3.50 -9.83
CA LEU A 208 14.20 4.27 -10.41
C LEU A 208 13.07 4.38 -9.38
N ALA A 209 12.48 5.56 -9.23
CA ALA A 209 11.34 5.75 -8.33
C ALA A 209 10.00 5.72 -9.08
N MET A 210 9.98 5.92 -10.40
CA MET A 210 8.81 5.59 -11.21
C MET A 210 8.79 4.09 -11.56
N PRO A 211 7.61 3.48 -11.79
CA PRO A 211 7.46 2.02 -11.78
C PRO A 211 8.25 1.23 -12.82
N ASP A 212 8.68 1.87 -13.91
CA ASP A 212 9.37 1.22 -15.02
C ASP A 212 10.21 2.25 -15.81
N ARG A 213 11.25 1.78 -16.52
CA ARG A 213 12.08 2.62 -17.40
C ARG A 213 11.24 3.39 -18.43
N GLU A 214 10.13 2.82 -18.89
CA GLU A 214 9.26 3.44 -19.89
C GLU A 214 8.61 4.74 -19.39
N TYR A 215 8.45 4.94 -18.08
CA TYR A 215 7.98 6.21 -17.53
C TYR A 215 8.96 7.36 -17.84
N TYR A 216 10.25 7.05 -17.95
CA TYR A 216 11.30 8.01 -18.26
C TYR A 216 11.51 8.20 -19.77
N LEU A 217 11.37 7.13 -20.56
CA LEU A 217 11.83 7.08 -21.95
C LEU A 217 10.72 7.22 -22.99
N ASN A 218 9.50 6.75 -22.67
CA ASN A 218 8.41 6.71 -23.64
C ASN A 218 7.99 8.14 -24.06
N PRO A 219 7.91 8.45 -25.37
CA PRO A 219 7.64 9.79 -25.87
C PRO A 219 6.15 10.17 -25.87
N SER A 220 5.24 9.27 -25.49
CA SER A 220 3.80 9.56 -25.46
C SER A 220 3.45 10.73 -24.54
N GLN A 221 2.42 11.48 -24.90
CA GLN A 221 1.95 12.64 -24.12
C GLN A 221 1.65 12.26 -22.66
N ARG A 222 1.02 11.11 -22.44
CA ARG A 222 0.73 10.60 -21.09
C ARG A 222 1.99 10.49 -20.23
N MET A 223 3.08 9.96 -20.78
CA MET A 223 4.33 9.80 -20.04
C MET A 223 5.07 11.13 -19.88
N ALA A 224 4.99 12.02 -20.87
CA ALA A 224 5.50 13.39 -20.74
C ALA A 224 4.79 14.14 -19.60
N ASP A 225 3.47 14.03 -19.49
CA ASP A 225 2.68 14.65 -18.42
C ASP A 225 3.04 14.09 -17.03
N LEU A 226 3.30 12.78 -16.92
CA LEU A 226 3.76 12.16 -15.67
C LEU A 226 5.14 12.68 -15.26
N ARG A 227 6.11 12.72 -16.19
CA ARG A 227 7.44 13.30 -15.93
C ARG A 227 7.36 14.76 -15.48
N ALA A 228 6.50 15.54 -16.10
CA ALA A 228 6.29 16.94 -15.74
C ALA A 228 5.75 17.13 -14.31
N ARG A 229 5.00 16.15 -13.79
CA ARG A 229 4.50 16.14 -12.40
C ARG A 229 5.51 15.56 -11.41
N TYR A 230 6.39 14.68 -11.87
CA TYR A 230 7.35 14.00 -11.02
C TYR A 230 8.45 14.93 -10.48
N THR A 231 9.01 15.82 -11.29
CA THR A 231 10.05 16.76 -10.80
C THR A 231 9.56 17.67 -9.65
N PRO A 232 8.36 18.30 -9.72
CA PRO A 232 7.79 19.01 -8.58
C PRO A 232 7.57 18.13 -7.35
N HIS A 233 7.19 16.86 -7.54
CA HIS A 233 7.03 15.92 -6.43
C HIS A 233 8.37 15.63 -5.74
N VAL A 234 9.45 15.38 -6.48
CA VAL A 234 10.81 15.24 -5.93
C VAL A 234 11.21 16.49 -5.14
N ALA A 235 10.96 17.68 -5.68
CA ALA A 235 11.23 18.94 -4.97
C ALA A 235 10.42 19.07 -3.66
N ALA A 236 9.16 18.62 -3.65
CA ALA A 236 8.34 18.63 -2.44
C ALA A 236 8.89 17.66 -1.37
N MET A 237 9.28 16.44 -1.76
CA MET A 237 9.89 15.47 -0.86
C MET A 237 11.20 15.98 -0.26
N LEU A 238 12.05 16.62 -1.07
CA LEU A 238 13.29 17.23 -0.60
C LEU A 238 13.04 18.37 0.41
N LYS A 239 11.99 19.19 0.20
CA LYS A 239 11.60 20.23 1.17
C LYS A 239 11.14 19.63 2.49
N LEU A 240 10.31 18.59 2.44
CA LEU A 240 9.87 17.86 3.63
C LEU A 240 11.05 17.23 4.38
N ALA A 241 12.08 16.79 3.67
CA ALA A 241 13.32 16.27 4.25
C ALA A 241 14.28 17.37 4.77
N GLY A 242 13.95 18.66 4.62
CA GLY A 242 14.78 19.78 5.08
C GLY A 242 16.01 20.04 4.19
N VAL A 243 16.01 19.59 2.93
CA VAL A 243 17.11 19.82 1.99
C VAL A 243 17.07 21.24 1.45
N VAL A 244 18.17 21.97 1.63
CA VAL A 244 18.37 23.32 1.08
C VAL A 244 18.43 23.24 -0.46
N ASP A 245 17.88 24.25 -1.13
CA ASP A 245 17.80 24.33 -2.60
C ASP A 245 17.06 23.15 -3.25
N ALA A 246 16.06 22.58 -2.56
CA ALA A 246 15.27 21.44 -3.02
C ALA A 246 14.77 21.55 -4.47
N ASN A 247 14.28 22.73 -4.89
CA ASN A 247 13.82 22.94 -6.26
C ASN A 247 14.96 22.80 -7.29
N ALA A 248 16.15 23.32 -6.98
CA ALA A 248 17.31 23.25 -7.86
C ALA A 248 17.91 21.84 -7.91
N LYS A 249 17.77 21.06 -6.83
CA LYS A 249 18.27 19.68 -6.75
C LYS A 249 17.35 18.65 -7.40
N ALA A 250 16.06 18.94 -7.56
CA ALA A 250 15.09 17.99 -8.09
C ALA A 250 15.37 17.59 -9.56
N ALA A 251 15.63 18.57 -10.44
CA ALA A 251 15.87 18.28 -11.86
C ALA A 251 17.12 17.39 -12.10
N PRO A 252 18.28 17.65 -11.47
CA PRO A 252 19.43 16.75 -11.55
C PRO A 252 19.15 15.31 -11.07
N ILE A 253 18.34 15.12 -10.03
CA ILE A 253 17.96 13.78 -9.55
C ILE A 253 17.13 13.05 -10.60
N VAL A 254 16.11 13.71 -11.13
CA VAL A 254 15.25 13.13 -12.18
C VAL A 254 16.05 12.81 -13.45
N GLU A 255 17.02 13.66 -13.80
CA GLU A 255 17.92 13.40 -14.93
C GLU A 255 18.87 12.21 -14.66
N LEU A 256 19.38 12.05 -13.45
CA LEU A 256 20.16 10.86 -13.07
C LEU A 256 19.31 9.59 -13.19
N GLU A 257 18.08 9.60 -12.68
CA GLU A 257 17.15 8.47 -12.84
C GLU A 257 16.85 8.19 -14.32
N ARG A 258 16.69 9.23 -15.15
CA ARG A 258 16.51 9.07 -16.60
C ARG A 258 17.74 8.40 -17.24
N GLN A 259 18.95 8.79 -16.85
CA GLN A 259 20.19 8.16 -17.35
C GLN A 259 20.26 6.68 -16.92
N ILE A 260 19.90 6.37 -15.68
CA ILE A 260 19.79 4.98 -15.21
C ILE A 260 18.76 4.20 -16.05
N ALA A 261 17.59 4.79 -16.34
CA ALA A 261 16.55 4.15 -17.14
C ALA A 261 17.02 3.83 -18.58
N THR A 262 17.96 4.60 -19.16
CA THR A 262 18.50 4.30 -20.49
C THR A 262 19.30 3.00 -20.56
N VAL A 263 19.89 2.56 -19.44
CA VAL A 263 20.73 1.35 -19.37
C VAL A 263 20.03 0.15 -18.72
N HIS A 264 18.84 0.35 -18.15
CA HIS A 264 17.97 -0.74 -17.69
C HIS A 264 17.57 -1.64 -18.86
N ALA A 265 17.57 -2.96 -18.65
CA ALA A 265 16.92 -3.87 -19.59
C ALA A 265 15.42 -3.59 -19.61
N SER A 266 14.81 -3.71 -20.79
CA SER A 266 13.35 -3.71 -20.91
C SER A 266 12.75 -4.96 -20.28
N ARG A 267 11.46 -4.91 -19.94
CA ARG A 267 10.73 -6.09 -19.45
C ARG A 267 10.82 -7.26 -20.42
N THR A 268 10.71 -7.01 -21.72
CA THR A 268 10.81 -8.02 -22.76
C THR A 268 12.19 -8.68 -22.76
N GLU A 269 13.27 -7.90 -22.79
CA GLU A 269 14.64 -8.43 -22.72
C GLU A 269 14.89 -9.23 -21.43
N SER A 270 14.36 -8.77 -20.29
CA SER A 270 14.49 -9.48 -19.01
C SER A 270 13.63 -10.74 -18.90
N SER A 271 12.68 -10.96 -19.82
CA SER A 271 11.79 -12.13 -19.83
C SER A 271 12.25 -13.22 -20.81
N GLU A 272 13.26 -12.95 -21.63
CA GLU A 272 13.82 -13.88 -22.63
C GLU A 272 15.03 -14.68 -22.10
N VAL A 273 15.22 -14.72 -20.78
CA VAL A 273 16.36 -15.37 -20.11
C VAL A 273 15.90 -16.63 -19.38
#